data_AF-A0A2D2D1S2-F1
#
_entry.id   AF-A0A2D2D1S2-F1
#
_cell.length_a   1.000
_cell.length_b   1.000
_cell.length_c   1.000
_cell.angle_alpha   90.00
_cell.angle_beta   90.00
_cell.angle_gamma   90.00
#
_symmetry.space_group_name_H-M   'P 1'
#
loop_
_entity.id
_entity.type
_entity.pdbx_description
1 polymer ?
#
loop_
_entity_poly.entity_id
_entity_poly.type
_entity_poly.pdbx_seq_one_letter_code
_entity_poly.pdbx_strand_id
1 'polypeptide(L)'
;MRPAALLALISALLIAPARGEDAPSQEQPVQEKPTQAYGEDHPSCLEWTDGCLVCARQDDGAAACSMVGAACLPAAVSCLQTK
;
A
#
# COMPACT_ATOMS: atom_id res chain seq x y z
N MET A 1 15.78 54.04 41.85
CA MET A 1 14.44 53.41 41.86
C MET A 1 13.58 54.02 40.75
N ARG A 2 13.39 53.29 39.64
CA ARG A 2 12.10 52.94 39.03
C ARG A 2 12.34 52.46 37.59
N PRO A 3 12.21 51.14 37.36
CA PRO A 3 12.46 50.48 36.09
C PRO A 3 11.25 50.70 35.18
N ALA A 4 11.47 51.24 33.99
CA ALA A 4 10.52 51.13 32.88
C ALA A 4 11.26 50.93 31.56
N ALA A 5 12.48 50.37 31.63
CA ALA A 5 12.97 49.54 30.55
C ALA A 5 12.02 48.33 30.43
N LEU A 6 11.88 47.83 29.19
CA LEU A 6 11.53 46.45 28.82
C LEU A 6 10.14 46.11 28.26
N LEU A 7 9.19 47.04 28.07
CA LEU A 7 7.84 46.64 27.60
C LEU A 7 7.37 47.20 26.24
N ALA A 8 8.28 47.55 25.33
CA ALA A 8 7.89 48.07 24.01
C ALA A 8 8.65 47.46 22.81
N LEU A 9 9.14 46.21 22.92
CA LEU A 9 9.89 45.53 21.84
C LEU A 9 9.32 44.14 21.53
N ILE A 10 8.00 44.00 21.39
CA ILE A 10 7.39 42.74 20.93
C ILE A 10 6.30 43.07 19.89
N SER A 11 6.69 43.56 18.72
CA SER A 11 5.76 43.79 17.61
C SER A 11 6.47 43.70 16.27
N ALA A 12 7.00 42.53 15.93
CA ALA A 12 7.33 42.16 14.54
C ALA A 12 7.56 40.65 14.43
N LEU A 13 6.58 39.82 14.80
CA LEU A 13 6.55 38.45 14.30
C LEU A 13 6.12 38.50 12.83
N LEU A 14 7.11 38.43 11.94
CA LEU A 14 6.89 38.29 10.51
C LEU A 14 6.16 36.97 10.23
N ILE A 15 4.94 37.07 9.71
CA ILE A 15 4.22 35.95 9.11
C ILE A 15 4.80 35.78 7.70
N ALA A 16 5.82 34.93 7.56
CA ALA A 16 6.26 34.47 6.25
C ALA A 16 5.35 33.31 5.82
N PRO A 17 4.64 33.39 4.68
CA PRO A 17 4.05 32.20 4.09
C PRO A 17 5.19 31.35 3.57
N ALA A 18 5.39 30.18 4.18
CA ALA A 18 6.26 29.15 3.63
C ALA A 18 5.72 28.80 2.23
N ARG A 19 6.44 29.25 1.19
CA ARG A 19 6.19 28.83 -0.19
C ARG A 19 6.52 27.34 -0.26
N GLY A 20 5.58 26.55 -0.80
CA GLY A 20 5.69 25.11 -0.91
C GLY A 20 6.96 24.71 -1.64
N GLU A 21 7.80 23.94 -0.96
CA GLU A 21 8.79 23.10 -1.61
C GLU A 21 8.00 22.01 -2.35
N ASP A 22 8.27 21.87 -3.65
CA ASP A 22 7.79 20.75 -4.48
C ASP A 22 8.04 19.42 -3.74
N ALA A 23 6.96 18.86 -3.20
CA ALA A 23 6.99 17.53 -2.63
C ALA A 23 7.34 16.56 -3.77
N PRO A 24 8.35 15.68 -3.60
CA PRO A 24 8.62 14.64 -4.58
C PRO A 24 7.31 13.87 -4.78
N SER A 25 6.90 13.67 -6.04
CA SER A 25 5.79 12.78 -6.40
C SER A 25 5.92 11.54 -5.54
N GLN A 26 5.02 11.42 -4.57
CA GLN A 26 4.92 10.23 -3.78
C GLN A 26 4.41 9.20 -4.78
N GLU A 27 5.29 8.32 -5.26
CA GLU A 27 4.90 7.12 -5.98
C GLU A 27 3.86 6.46 -5.08
N GLN A 28 2.58 6.61 -5.42
CA GLN A 28 1.51 6.05 -4.60
C GLN A 28 1.77 4.54 -4.57
N PRO A 29 1.87 3.92 -3.39
CA PRO A 29 2.10 2.48 -3.31
C PRO A 29 1.06 1.81 -4.21
N VAL A 30 1.53 1.11 -5.25
CA VAL A 30 0.64 0.27 -6.05
C VAL A 30 0.01 -0.68 -5.04
N GLN A 31 -1.29 -0.53 -4.82
CA GLN A 31 -2.05 -1.43 -3.98
C GLN A 31 -2.05 -2.79 -4.68
N GLU A 32 -1.10 -3.65 -4.32
CA GLU A 32 -1.06 -5.00 -4.86
C GLU A 32 -2.32 -5.76 -4.42
N LYS A 33 -3.01 -6.36 -5.39
CA LYS A 33 -4.18 -7.19 -5.12
C LYS A 33 -3.75 -8.43 -4.32
N PRO A 34 -4.60 -8.93 -3.39
CA PRO A 34 -4.34 -10.20 -2.71
C PRO A 34 -4.23 -11.36 -3.72
N THR A 35 -3.37 -12.35 -3.44
CA THR A 35 -3.19 -13.54 -4.29
C THR A 35 -4.50 -14.25 -4.63
N GLN A 36 -5.46 -14.29 -3.70
CA GLN A 36 -6.77 -14.90 -3.90
C GLN A 36 -7.57 -14.25 -5.04
N ALA A 37 -7.36 -12.96 -5.31
CA ALA A 37 -8.05 -12.20 -6.35
C ALA A 37 -7.38 -12.30 -7.73
N TYR A 38 -6.23 -12.97 -7.86
CA TYR A 38 -5.50 -13.08 -9.13
C TYR A 38 -6.36 -13.63 -10.29
N GLY A 39 -7.25 -14.57 -9.98
CA GLY A 39 -8.17 -15.15 -10.96
C GLY A 39 -9.19 -14.16 -11.54
N GLU A 40 -9.43 -13.01 -10.92
CA GLU A 40 -10.34 -11.98 -11.47
C GLU A 40 -9.75 -11.37 -12.75
N ASP A 41 -8.45 -11.11 -12.76
CA ASP A 41 -7.74 -10.51 -13.89
C ASP A 41 -7.25 -11.57 -14.90
N HIS A 42 -7.23 -12.85 -14.49
CA HIS A 42 -6.75 -14.00 -15.27
C HIS A 42 -7.84 -15.08 -15.41
N PRO A 43 -8.90 -14.84 -16.21
CA PRO A 43 -10.05 -15.74 -16.31
C PRO A 43 -9.72 -17.12 -16.90
N SER A 44 -8.63 -17.23 -17.67
CA SER A 44 -8.15 -18.51 -18.21
C SER A 44 -7.36 -19.35 -17.20
N CYS A 45 -6.93 -18.76 -16.07
CA CYS A 45 -6.22 -19.48 -15.03
C CYS A 45 -7.22 -20.21 -14.12
N LEU A 46 -7.02 -21.52 -14.01
CA LEU A 46 -7.81 -22.43 -13.19
C LEU A 46 -7.15 -22.72 -11.84
N GLU A 47 -5.82 -22.67 -11.76
CA GLU A 47 -5.07 -22.84 -10.52
C GLU A 47 -3.86 -21.89 -10.52
N TRP A 48 -3.57 -21.23 -9.40
CA TRP A 48 -2.46 -20.28 -9.25
C TRP A 48 -1.86 -20.30 -7.84
N THR A 49 -0.64 -19.76 -7.72
CA THR A 49 0.10 -19.70 -6.46
C THR A 49 1.03 -18.50 -6.38
N ASP A 50 1.24 -18.00 -5.17
CA ASP A 50 2.33 -17.09 -4.81
C ASP A 50 3.52 -17.84 -4.14
N GLY A 51 3.53 -19.17 -4.22
CA GLY A 51 4.48 -20.05 -3.54
C GLY A 51 4.12 -20.37 -2.08
N CYS A 52 3.14 -19.67 -1.50
CA CYS A 52 2.70 -19.86 -0.12
C CYS A 52 1.30 -20.42 0.03
N LEU A 53 0.43 -20.08 -0.91
CA LEU A 53 -0.90 -20.64 -1.04
C LEU A 53 -1.14 -21.11 -2.46
N VAL A 54 -1.94 -22.16 -2.60
CA VAL A 54 -2.47 -22.60 -3.89
C VAL A 54 -3.95 -22.29 -3.90
N CYS A 55 -4.41 -21.55 -4.90
CA CYS A 55 -5.81 -21.25 -5.13
C CYS A 55 -6.28 -21.96 -6.41
N ALA A 56 -7.50 -22.47 -6.38
CA ALA A 56 -8.19 -22.99 -7.55
C ALA A 56 -9.50 -22.24 -7.79
N ARG A 57 -9.87 -22.10 -9.06
CA ARG A 57 -11.18 -21.57 -9.47
C ARG A 57 -12.24 -22.63 -9.25
N GLN A 58 -13.29 -22.24 -8.53
CA GLN A 58 -14.47 -23.06 -8.29
C GLN A 58 -15.55 -22.83 -9.35
N ASP A 59 -16.56 -23.70 -9.39
CA ASP A 59 -17.66 -23.65 -10.36
C ASP A 59 -18.49 -22.36 -10.27
N ASP A 60 -18.58 -21.75 -9.08
CA ASP A 60 -19.24 -20.46 -8.85
C ASP A 60 -18.37 -19.24 -9.22
N GLY A 61 -17.15 -19.50 -9.72
CA GLY A 61 -16.17 -18.49 -10.10
C GLY A 61 -15.31 -17.98 -8.94
N ALA A 62 -15.58 -18.37 -7.70
CA ALA A 62 -14.80 -17.98 -6.54
C ALA A 62 -13.45 -18.73 -6.50
N ALA A 63 -12.51 -18.20 -5.70
CA ALA A 63 -11.24 -18.87 -5.42
C ALA A 63 -11.33 -19.67 -4.11
N ALA A 64 -11.00 -20.95 -4.16
CA ALA A 64 -10.76 -21.75 -2.95
C ALA A 64 -9.24 -21.93 -2.79
N CYS A 65 -8.71 -21.56 -1.62
CA CYS A 65 -7.27 -21.52 -1.40
C CYS A 65 -6.83 -22.36 -0.20
N SER A 66 -5.61 -22.89 -0.28
CA SER A 66 -4.97 -23.61 0.82
C SER A 66 -4.67 -22.68 2.01
N MET A 67 -4.33 -23.29 3.15
CA MET A 67 -3.77 -22.55 4.28
C MET A 67 -2.30 -22.20 4.03
N VAL A 68 -1.90 -21.01 4.50
CA VAL A 68 -0.50 -20.58 4.48
C VAL A 68 0.28 -21.12 5.68
N GLY A 69 1.52 -21.54 5.46
CA GLY A 69 2.44 -21.92 6.54
C GLY A 69 3.06 -20.70 7.22
N ALA A 70 3.29 -20.78 8.54
CA ALA A 70 3.76 -19.64 9.34
C ALA A 70 5.11 -19.05 8.92
N ALA A 71 5.96 -19.81 8.21
CA ALA A 71 7.27 -19.36 7.74
C ALA A 71 7.30 -18.93 6.27
N CYS A 72 6.15 -18.98 5.57
CA CYS A 72 6.15 -18.73 4.14
C CYS A 72 6.13 -17.22 3.84
N LEU A 73 7.01 -16.79 2.93
CA LEU A 73 7.01 -15.44 2.38
C LEU A 73 6.50 -15.48 0.94
N PRO A 74 5.40 -14.78 0.61
CA PRO A 74 4.80 -14.82 -0.72
C PRO A 74 5.74 -14.23 -1.76
N ALA A 75 5.75 -14.86 -2.94
CA ALA A 75 6.40 -14.38 -4.14
C ALA A 75 5.37 -13.80 -5.12
N ALA A 76 5.82 -13.41 -6.30
CA ALA A 76 4.92 -12.99 -7.37
C ALA A 76 3.97 -14.15 -7.76
N VAL A 77 2.69 -13.84 -7.94
CA VAL A 77 1.68 -14.83 -8.30
C VAL A 77 1.96 -15.40 -9.69
N SER A 78 1.81 -16.72 -9.83
CA SER A 78 1.98 -17.45 -11.08
C SER A 78 0.79 -18.38 -11.32
N CYS A 79 0.40 -18.51 -12.58
CA CYS A 79 -0.61 -19.49 -12.99
C CYS A 79 0.03 -20.88 -13.09
N LEU A 80 -0.56 -21.87 -12.43
CA LEU A 80 -0.14 -23.28 -12.46
C LEU A 80 -0.90 -24.07 -13.52
N GLN A 81 -2.19 -23.77 -13.71
CA GLN A 81 -3.05 -24.46 -14.67
C GLN A 81 -3.93 -23.47 -15.42
N THR A 82 -3.99 -23.62 -16.75
CA THR A 82 -4.94 -22.90 -17.62
C THR A 82 -6.06 -23.81 -18.11
N LYS A 83 -7.18 -23.21 -18.50
CA LYS A 83 -8.29 -23.87 -19.19
C LYS A 83 -7.92 -24.35 -20.60
#